data_AF-A0A9E2F8G7-F1
#
_entry.id   AF-A0A9E2F8G7-F1
#
_cell.length_a   1.000
_cell.length_b   1.000
_cell.length_c   1.000
_cell.angle_alpha   90.00
_cell.angle_beta   90.00
_cell.angle_gamma   90.00
#
_symmetry.space_group_name_H-M   'P 1'
#
loop_
_entity.id
_entity.type
_entity.pdbx_description
1 polymer ?
#
loop_
_entity_poly.entity_id
_entity_poly.type
_entity_poly.pdbx_seq_one_letter_code
_entity_poly.pdbx_strand_id
1 'polypeptide(L)'
;VTYYWDPWDISDNSPPGGSGLCSGEIDSLQLVFNQAYNHEAQGQYDEAISLFKFLAENYPDSLLGIASLDRVKDCAVSGNMNLNDIDAYFEELSSAALNEEFVQRAWLNHLSTLILDEQYSDAIYGYEDLLLSGPELNDSIIAVIDAGMAYLLSEIGSGGSSIQSSGDPITGRIPSLKPENMQDYLNKIGQLTGGGTTQPENPMTQMPTEYNLYRAFPNPFNPSTNIRFDLPEALNVSLKVYNLRGQVVATVIDGFRDAGYHEVSFNAENLSSGIYFFRLDAGKFSDQGKLVLLK
;
A
#
# COMPACT_ATOMS: atom_id res chain seq x y z
N VAL A 1 -4.54 -3.50 -7.74
CA VAL A 1 -3.37 -3.26 -6.87
C VAL A 1 -3.94 -2.93 -5.51
N THR A 2 -3.99 -3.90 -4.61
CA THR A 2 -4.46 -3.67 -3.24
C THR A 2 -3.37 -2.85 -2.55
N TYR A 3 -3.66 -1.58 -2.26
CA TYR A 3 -2.77 -0.70 -1.50
C TYR A 3 -2.67 -1.24 -0.07
N TYR A 4 -1.59 -1.96 0.22
CA TYR A 4 -1.26 -2.37 1.58
C TYR A 4 -0.69 -1.17 2.32
N TRP A 5 -1.55 -0.44 3.02
CA TRP A 5 -1.15 0.42 4.13
C TRP A 5 -0.49 -0.48 5.20
N ASP A 6 0.74 -0.17 5.59
CA ASP A 6 1.56 -0.94 6.54
C ASP A 6 1.47 -0.29 7.94
N PRO A 7 0.76 -0.92 8.91
CA PRO A 7 0.68 -0.43 10.29
C PRO A 7 2.05 -0.37 11.00
N TRP A 8 3.10 -0.92 10.40
CA TRP A 8 4.46 -0.96 10.95
C TRP A 8 5.38 0.14 10.41
N ASP A 9 4.86 1.12 9.66
CA ASP A 9 5.64 2.31 9.29
C ASP A 9 5.68 3.35 10.41
N ILE A 10 6.50 3.05 11.43
CA ILE A 10 6.64 3.85 12.67
C ILE A 10 7.71 4.96 12.52
N SER A 11 7.78 5.63 11.36
CA SER A 11 8.64 6.82 11.23
C SER A 11 8.03 8.08 11.86
N ASP A 12 6.75 8.06 12.20
CA ASP A 12 6.12 9.10 13.00
C ASP A 12 5.39 8.49 14.20
N ASN A 13 6.10 8.42 15.33
CA ASN A 13 5.53 8.00 16.61
C ASN A 13 4.98 9.19 17.40
N SER A 14 4.55 10.25 16.70
CA SER A 14 3.91 11.40 17.31
C SER A 14 2.40 11.23 17.11
N PRO A 15 1.61 10.99 18.17
CA PRO A 15 0.16 11.02 18.03
C PRO A 15 -0.27 12.39 17.49
N PRO A 16 -1.07 12.47 16.41
CA PRO A 16 -1.80 13.69 16.11
C PRO A 16 -2.70 13.97 17.31
N GLY A 17 -2.61 15.17 17.86
CA GLY A 17 -3.02 15.44 19.24
C GLY A 17 -4.45 14.99 19.58
N GLY A 18 -4.56 13.96 20.42
CA GLY A 18 -5.81 13.50 21.03
C GLY A 18 -5.52 12.45 22.11
N SER A 19 -5.87 12.77 23.37
CA SER A 19 -5.79 11.95 24.61
C SER A 19 -4.83 10.76 24.67
N GLY A 20 -3.72 10.93 25.41
CA GLY A 20 -2.69 9.92 25.62
C GLY A 20 -3.20 8.61 26.24
N LEU A 21 -3.07 7.53 25.47
CA LEU A 21 -3.19 6.16 25.94
C LEU A 21 -2.01 5.79 26.84
N CYS A 22 -2.25 4.99 27.89
CA CYS A 22 -1.18 4.52 28.76
C CYS A 22 -0.39 3.37 28.09
N SER A 23 0.89 3.23 28.40
CA SER A 23 1.77 2.18 27.83
C SER A 23 1.19 0.76 27.87
N GLY A 24 0.45 0.39 28.92
CA GLY A 24 -0.19 -0.92 29.02
C GLY A 24 -1.39 -1.14 28.10
N GLU A 25 -2.09 -0.07 27.69
CA GLU A 25 -3.19 -0.16 26.73
C GLU A 25 -2.64 -0.34 25.30
N ILE A 26 -1.54 0.33 24.95
CA ILE A 26 -0.85 0.17 23.66
C ILE A 26 -0.39 -1.28 23.46
N ASP A 27 0.23 -1.89 24.47
CA ASP A 27 0.67 -3.29 24.42
C ASP A 27 -0.52 -4.25 24.21
N SER A 28 -1.69 -3.92 24.77
CA SER A 28 -2.90 -4.72 24.60
C SER A 28 -3.51 -4.61 23.19
N LEU A 29 -3.52 -3.41 22.59
CA LEU A 29 -3.99 -3.19 21.22
C LEU A 29 -3.13 -3.94 20.21
N GLN A 30 -1.80 -3.84 20.37
CA GLN A 30 -0.86 -4.53 19.51
C GLN A 30 -1.03 -6.06 19.57
N LEU A 31 -1.34 -6.60 20.76
CA LEU A 31 -1.60 -8.02 20.92
C LEU A 31 -2.84 -8.46 20.15
N VAL A 32 -3.95 -7.72 20.28
CA VAL A 32 -5.20 -8.00 19.56
C VAL A 32 -5.01 -7.89 18.05
N PHE A 33 -4.29 -6.86 17.58
CA PHE A 33 -3.99 -6.68 16.16
C PHE A 33 -3.15 -7.84 15.62
N ASN A 34 -2.11 -8.26 16.35
CA ASN A 34 -1.29 -9.42 15.96
C ASN A 34 -2.09 -10.72 15.95
N GLN A 35 -3.05 -10.88 16.87
CA GLN A 35 -3.94 -12.04 16.89
C GLN A 35 -4.84 -12.05 15.65
N ALA A 36 -5.45 -10.91 15.29
CA ALA A 36 -6.25 -10.77 14.08
C ALA A 36 -5.44 -11.14 12.82
N TYR A 37 -4.22 -10.61 12.72
CA TYR A 37 -3.30 -10.92 11.62
C TYR A 37 -2.92 -12.40 11.54
N ASN A 38 -2.74 -13.07 12.68
CA ASN A 38 -2.47 -14.50 12.71
C ASN A 38 -3.67 -15.33 12.23
N HIS A 39 -4.90 -14.90 12.51
CA HIS A 39 -6.11 -15.52 11.97
C HIS A 39 -6.20 -15.31 10.44
N GLU A 40 -5.94 -14.09 9.95
CA GLU A 40 -5.87 -13.78 8.51
C GLU A 40 -4.84 -14.68 7.81
N ALA A 41 -3.63 -14.80 8.34
CA ALA A 41 -2.56 -15.65 7.79
C ALA A 41 -2.90 -17.15 7.78
N GLN A 42 -3.84 -17.59 8.63
CA GLN A 42 -4.34 -18.97 8.68
C GLN A 42 -5.59 -19.17 7.81
N GLY A 43 -6.06 -18.14 7.10
CA GLY A 43 -7.29 -18.16 6.30
C GLY A 43 -8.57 -18.15 7.14
N GLN A 44 -8.46 -17.82 8.43
CA GLN A 44 -9.57 -17.69 9.38
C GLN A 44 -10.13 -16.26 9.31
N TYR A 45 -10.71 -15.92 8.16
CA TYR A 45 -11.08 -14.55 7.83
C TYR A 45 -12.22 -14.00 8.69
N ASP A 46 -13.20 -14.82 9.08
CA ASP A 46 -14.31 -14.40 9.95
C ASP A 46 -13.79 -13.98 11.34
N GLU A 47 -12.88 -14.77 11.92
CA GLU A 47 -12.22 -14.45 13.18
C GLU A 47 -11.33 -13.21 13.07
N ALA A 48 -10.57 -13.09 11.99
CA ALA A 48 -9.74 -11.93 11.72
C ALA A 48 -10.56 -10.64 11.62
N ILE A 49 -11.62 -10.64 10.79
CA ILE A 49 -12.54 -9.50 10.63
C ILE A 49 -13.16 -9.12 11.96
N SER A 50 -13.61 -10.09 12.76
CA SER A 50 -14.21 -9.81 14.07
C SER A 50 -13.27 -9.04 14.98
N LEU A 51 -11.97 -9.38 15.01
CA LEU A 51 -10.97 -8.69 15.81
C LEU A 51 -10.58 -7.34 15.24
N PHE A 52 -10.46 -7.21 13.91
CA PHE A 52 -10.20 -5.93 13.27
C PHE A 52 -11.36 -4.94 13.46
N LYS A 53 -12.62 -5.39 13.31
CA LYS A 53 -13.79 -4.57 13.62
C LYS A 53 -13.80 -4.11 15.08
N PHE A 54 -13.48 -5.02 16.01
CA PHE A 54 -13.34 -4.66 17.42
C PHE A 54 -12.33 -3.53 17.64
N LEU A 55 -11.16 -3.58 16.99
CA LEU A 55 -10.15 -2.52 17.08
C LEU A 55 -10.63 -1.20 16.48
N ALA A 56 -11.23 -1.24 15.29
CA ALA A 56 -11.73 -0.05 14.61
C ALA A 56 -12.83 0.65 15.42
N GLU A 57 -13.78 -0.10 15.98
CA GLU A 57 -14.94 0.44 16.71
C GLU A 57 -14.55 0.98 18.10
N ASN A 58 -13.61 0.34 18.79
CA ASN A 58 -13.27 0.71 20.16
C ASN A 58 -12.09 1.68 20.25
N TYR A 59 -11.27 1.77 19.20
CA TYR A 59 -10.06 2.60 19.19
C TYR A 59 -9.89 3.40 17.87
N PRO A 60 -10.92 4.17 17.45
CA PRO A 60 -10.92 4.89 16.18
C PRO A 60 -9.84 5.99 16.08
N ASP A 61 -9.38 6.52 17.21
CA ASP A 61 -8.28 7.49 17.27
C ASP A 61 -6.88 6.86 17.22
N SER A 62 -6.79 5.53 17.22
CA SER A 62 -5.50 4.82 17.20
C SER A 62 -5.11 4.43 15.79
N LEU A 63 -3.80 4.48 15.50
CA LEU A 63 -3.23 4.01 14.23
C LEU A 63 -3.69 2.57 13.90
N LEU A 64 -3.75 1.69 14.91
CA LEU A 64 -4.20 0.30 14.75
C LEU A 64 -5.72 0.17 14.56
N GLY A 65 -6.52 1.12 15.03
CA GLY A 65 -7.95 1.17 14.75
C GLY A 65 -8.20 1.56 13.29
N ILE A 66 -7.55 2.62 12.82
CA ILE A 66 -7.58 3.08 11.43
C ILE A 66 -7.07 1.99 10.48
N ALA A 67 -5.94 1.35 10.83
CA ALA A 67 -5.37 0.18 10.16
C ALA A 67 -6.38 -0.92 9.88
N SER A 68 -7.20 -1.18 10.90
CA SER A 68 -8.06 -2.35 10.93
C SER A 68 -9.17 -2.23 9.89
N LEU A 69 -9.55 -1.02 9.49
CA LEU A 69 -10.50 -0.79 8.40
C LEU A 69 -10.02 -1.42 7.09
N ASP A 70 -8.77 -1.14 6.69
CA ASP A 70 -8.17 -1.71 5.48
C ASP A 70 -8.07 -3.24 5.58
N ARG A 71 -7.74 -3.77 6.76
CA ARG A 71 -7.65 -5.22 7.01
C ARG A 71 -9.00 -5.92 6.95
N VAL A 72 -10.09 -5.29 7.43
CA VAL A 72 -11.45 -5.83 7.34
C VAL A 72 -11.81 -6.09 5.87
N LYS A 73 -11.57 -5.10 5.00
CA LYS A 73 -11.83 -5.24 3.57
C LYS A 73 -10.96 -6.32 2.93
N ASP A 74 -9.65 -6.29 3.18
CA ASP A 74 -8.71 -7.26 2.60
C ASP A 74 -9.05 -8.70 3.00
N CYS A 75 -9.43 -8.93 4.27
CA CYS A 75 -9.92 -10.23 4.74
C CYS A 75 -11.20 -10.64 4.02
N ALA A 76 -12.17 -9.73 3.86
CA ALA A 76 -13.43 -10.04 3.21
C ALA A 76 -13.24 -10.44 1.74
N VAL A 77 -12.39 -9.71 1.02
CA VAL A 77 -12.01 -10.01 -0.36
C VAL A 77 -11.27 -11.35 -0.43
N SER A 78 -10.29 -11.58 0.45
CA SER A 78 -9.49 -12.82 0.47
C SER A 78 -10.32 -14.05 0.85
N GLY A 79 -11.34 -13.86 1.68
CA GLY A 79 -12.33 -14.87 2.05
C GLY A 79 -13.44 -15.08 1.01
N ASN A 80 -13.45 -14.31 -0.08
CA ASN A 80 -14.50 -14.32 -1.10
C ASN A 80 -15.91 -14.14 -0.49
N MET A 81 -16.00 -13.24 0.50
CA MET A 81 -17.24 -12.91 1.20
C MET A 81 -18.13 -12.01 0.35
N ASN A 82 -19.42 -11.96 0.68
CA ASN A 82 -20.31 -10.95 0.12
C ASN A 82 -19.92 -9.57 0.68
N LEU A 83 -19.65 -8.61 -0.20
CA LEU A 83 -19.18 -7.28 0.21
C LEU A 83 -20.30 -6.37 0.70
N ASN A 84 -21.58 -6.69 0.52
CA ASN A 84 -22.69 -5.83 0.95
C ASN A 84 -22.67 -5.51 2.45
N ASP A 85 -22.38 -6.51 3.29
CA ASP A 85 -22.31 -6.32 4.75
C ASP A 85 -21.05 -5.54 5.18
N ILE A 86 -20.00 -5.58 4.35
CA ILE A 86 -18.74 -4.87 4.56
C ILE A 86 -18.87 -3.41 4.10
N ASP A 87 -19.55 -3.20 2.97
CA ASP A 87 -19.88 -1.90 2.41
C ASP A 87 -20.76 -1.10 3.38
N ALA A 88 -21.86 -1.69 3.85
CA ALA A 88 -22.75 -1.08 4.84
C ALA A 88 -22.03 -0.74 6.14
N TYR A 89 -21.08 -1.59 6.57
CA TYR A 89 -20.25 -1.32 7.74
C TYR A 89 -19.37 -0.07 7.56
N PHE A 90 -18.72 0.09 6.41
CA PHE A 90 -17.91 1.28 6.15
C PHE A 90 -18.76 2.54 5.94
N GLU A 91 -19.91 2.43 5.27
CA GLU A 91 -20.85 3.54 5.10
C GLU A 91 -21.31 4.08 6.47
N GLU A 92 -21.67 3.18 7.41
CA GLU A 92 -22.06 3.56 8.78
C GLU A 92 -20.94 4.33 9.49
N LEU A 93 -19.71 3.81 9.46
CA LEU A 93 -18.56 4.44 10.10
C LEU A 93 -18.18 5.79 9.46
N SER A 94 -18.34 5.92 8.15
CA SER A 94 -18.07 7.17 7.43
C SER A 94 -19.05 8.30 7.77
N SER A 95 -20.21 7.96 8.35
CA SER A 95 -21.23 8.92 8.78
C SER A 95 -21.20 9.18 10.29
N ALA A 96 -20.29 8.54 11.03
CA ALA A 96 -20.22 8.61 12.47
C ALA A 96 -19.50 9.89 12.94
N ALA A 97 -19.85 10.38 14.13
CA ALA A 97 -19.17 11.49 14.79
C ALA A 97 -17.83 11.05 15.42
N LEU A 98 -16.91 10.57 14.59
CA LEU A 98 -15.59 10.04 14.95
C LEU A 98 -14.48 10.99 14.46
N ASN A 99 -13.23 10.56 14.67
CA ASN A 99 -12.04 11.20 14.15
C ASN A 99 -12.11 11.38 12.62
N GLU A 100 -11.69 12.54 12.12
CA GLU A 100 -11.74 12.87 10.70
C GLU A 100 -10.91 11.91 9.83
N GLU A 101 -9.70 11.53 10.26
CA GLU A 101 -8.83 10.57 9.57
C GLU A 101 -9.49 9.18 9.49
N PHE A 102 -10.10 8.74 10.60
CA PHE A 102 -10.82 7.46 10.66
C PHE A 102 -12.04 7.46 9.72
N VAL A 103 -12.82 8.54 9.73
CA VAL A 103 -14.01 8.69 8.88
C VAL A 103 -13.61 8.72 7.40
N GLN A 104 -12.55 9.45 7.03
CA GLN A 104 -12.04 9.47 5.66
C GLN A 104 -11.55 8.09 5.22
N ARG A 105 -10.84 7.36 6.10
CA ARG A 105 -10.39 5.99 5.82
C ARG A 105 -11.55 5.00 5.66
N ALA A 106 -12.60 5.12 6.47
CA ALA A 106 -13.82 4.32 6.32
C ALA A 106 -14.50 4.61 4.98
N TRP A 107 -14.61 5.89 4.61
CA TRP A 107 -15.17 6.31 3.32
C TRP A 107 -14.38 5.77 2.13
N LEU A 108 -13.04 5.85 2.15
CA LEU A 108 -12.19 5.24 1.12
C LEU A 108 -12.43 3.74 0.96
N ASN A 109 -12.61 3.02 2.07
CA ASN A 109 -12.91 1.59 2.02
C ASN A 109 -14.28 1.30 1.42
N HIS A 110 -15.31 2.07 1.78
CA HIS A 110 -16.64 2.01 1.15
C HIS A 110 -16.55 2.25 -0.37
N LEU A 111 -15.89 3.31 -0.81
CA LEU A 111 -15.77 3.58 -2.25
C LEU A 111 -15.03 2.46 -3.01
N SER A 112 -14.04 1.84 -2.36
CA SER A 112 -13.33 0.71 -2.95
C SER A 112 -14.18 -0.56 -3.03
N THR A 113 -15.13 -0.79 -2.09
CA THR A 113 -16.09 -1.90 -2.18
C THR A 113 -17.07 -1.69 -3.33
N LEU A 114 -17.49 -0.44 -3.61
CA LEU A 114 -18.28 -0.13 -4.80
C LEU A 114 -17.57 -0.48 -6.12
N ILE A 115 -16.26 -0.23 -6.23
CA ILE A 115 -15.48 -0.65 -7.41
C ILE A 115 -15.51 -2.17 -7.56
N LEU A 116 -15.35 -2.91 -6.46
CA LEU A 116 -15.33 -4.38 -6.47
C LEU A 116 -16.72 -4.98 -6.80
N ASP A 117 -17.80 -4.29 -6.46
CA ASP A 117 -19.17 -4.63 -6.84
C ASP A 117 -19.57 -4.07 -8.23
N GLU A 118 -18.60 -3.57 -9.01
CA GLU A 118 -18.80 -3.00 -10.35
C GLU A 118 -19.72 -1.76 -10.40
N GLN A 119 -19.96 -1.11 -9.26
CA GLN A 119 -20.74 0.13 -9.13
C GLN A 119 -19.86 1.36 -9.43
N TYR A 120 -19.29 1.39 -10.64
CA TYR A 120 -18.26 2.38 -11.00
C TYR A 120 -18.75 3.84 -10.96
N SER A 121 -20.00 4.11 -11.30
CA SER A 121 -20.55 5.47 -11.28
C SER A 121 -20.53 6.05 -9.86
N ASP A 122 -21.04 5.30 -8.89
CA ASP A 122 -21.14 5.76 -7.51
C ASP A 122 -19.74 5.87 -6.88
N ALA A 123 -18.84 4.93 -7.18
CA ALA A 123 -17.44 5.02 -6.79
C ALA A 123 -16.77 6.30 -7.33
N ILE A 124 -16.89 6.58 -8.63
CA ILE A 124 -16.29 7.76 -9.27
C ILE A 124 -16.78 9.04 -8.61
N TYR A 125 -18.10 9.23 -8.48
CA TYR A 125 -18.63 10.44 -7.86
C TYR A 125 -18.23 10.57 -6.39
N GLY A 126 -18.17 9.46 -5.66
CA GLY A 126 -17.74 9.46 -4.26
C GLY A 126 -16.26 9.87 -4.10
N TYR A 127 -15.36 9.37 -4.95
CA TYR A 127 -13.95 9.78 -4.91
C TYR A 127 -13.76 11.23 -5.35
N GLU A 128 -14.51 11.71 -6.34
CA GLU A 128 -14.46 13.12 -6.74
C GLU A 128 -14.97 14.05 -5.64
N ASP A 129 -16.03 13.67 -4.94
CA ASP A 129 -16.56 14.45 -3.81
C ASP A 129 -15.59 14.47 -2.63
N LEU A 130 -14.89 13.35 -2.38
CA LEU A 130 -13.78 13.30 -1.43
C LEU A 130 -12.63 14.22 -1.85
N LEU A 131 -12.24 14.24 -3.12
CA LEU A 131 -11.16 15.12 -3.60
C LEU A 131 -11.54 16.61 -3.56
N LEU A 132 -12.81 16.94 -3.79
CA LEU A 132 -13.33 18.30 -3.70
C LEU A 132 -13.45 18.81 -2.26
N SER A 133 -13.59 17.93 -1.26
CA SER A 133 -13.57 18.31 0.14
C SER A 133 -12.16 18.60 0.67
N GLY A 134 -11.13 18.12 -0.01
CA GLY A 134 -9.72 18.36 0.31
C GLY A 134 -9.22 17.43 1.43
N PRO A 135 -9.06 16.13 1.16
CA PRO A 135 -8.67 15.14 2.16
C PRO A 135 -7.16 15.27 2.45
N GLU A 136 -6.66 14.49 3.41
CA GLU A 136 -5.22 14.43 3.67
C GLU A 136 -4.42 13.98 2.43
N LEU A 137 -3.11 14.26 2.40
CA LEU A 137 -2.28 14.00 1.22
C LEU A 137 -2.29 12.53 0.80
N ASN A 138 -2.17 11.60 1.76
CA ASN A 138 -2.15 10.17 1.47
C ASN A 138 -3.50 9.69 0.93
N ASP A 139 -4.59 10.16 1.52
CA ASP A 139 -5.96 9.80 1.13
C ASP A 139 -6.33 10.42 -0.22
N SER A 140 -5.82 11.61 -0.52
CA SER A 140 -5.90 12.23 -1.85
C SER A 140 -5.25 11.37 -2.93
N ILE A 141 -4.07 10.80 -2.65
CA ILE A 141 -3.36 9.93 -3.60
C ILE A 141 -4.18 8.66 -3.87
N ILE A 142 -4.68 8.00 -2.81
CA ILE A 142 -5.53 6.81 -2.94
C ILE A 142 -6.77 7.14 -3.77
N ALA A 143 -7.46 8.23 -3.44
CA ALA A 143 -8.68 8.65 -4.14
C ALA A 143 -8.45 8.92 -5.62
N VAL A 144 -7.36 9.61 -6.00
CA VAL A 144 -7.02 9.85 -7.41
C VAL A 144 -6.77 8.54 -8.16
N ILE A 145 -6.04 7.61 -7.53
CA ILE A 145 -5.67 6.34 -8.14
C ILE A 145 -6.90 5.44 -8.34
N ASP A 146 -7.73 5.32 -7.30
CA ASP A 146 -8.91 4.46 -7.35
C ASP A 146 -9.99 5.04 -8.25
N ALA A 147 -10.18 6.37 -8.26
CA ALA A 147 -11.06 7.04 -9.23
C ALA A 147 -10.62 6.77 -10.67
N GLY A 148 -9.32 6.91 -10.97
CA GLY A 148 -8.77 6.62 -12.30
C GLY A 148 -8.99 5.17 -12.73
N MET A 149 -8.87 4.22 -11.78
CA MET A 149 -9.17 2.81 -12.04
C MET A 149 -10.66 2.57 -12.29
N ALA A 150 -11.54 3.19 -11.50
CA ALA A 150 -12.98 3.09 -11.66
C ALA A 150 -13.42 3.61 -13.04
N TYR A 151 -12.84 4.73 -13.50
CA TYR A 151 -13.05 5.22 -14.86
C TYR A 151 -12.67 4.18 -15.91
N LEU A 152 -11.48 3.58 -15.84
CA LEU A 152 -11.06 2.54 -16.79
C LEU A 152 -12.00 1.33 -16.77
N LEU A 153 -12.33 0.84 -15.58
CA LEU A 153 -13.17 -0.33 -15.42
C LEU A 153 -14.59 -0.08 -15.91
N SER A 154 -15.12 1.14 -15.76
CA SER A 154 -16.43 1.51 -16.33
C SER A 154 -16.49 1.37 -17.86
N GLU A 155 -15.36 1.62 -18.53
CA GLU A 155 -15.25 1.48 -19.99
C GLU A 155 -15.01 0.03 -20.43
N ILE A 156 -14.29 -0.76 -19.62
CA ILE A 156 -13.95 -2.16 -19.90
C ILE A 156 -15.09 -3.13 -19.53
N GLY A 157 -15.76 -2.91 -18.39
CA GLY A 157 -16.88 -3.72 -17.87
C GLY A 157 -18.12 -3.73 -18.76
N SER A 158 -18.15 -2.90 -19.80
CA SER A 158 -19.16 -2.89 -20.86
C SER A 158 -18.94 -3.97 -21.94
N GLY A 159 -17.99 -4.91 -21.75
CA GLY A 159 -17.47 -5.78 -22.81
C GLY A 159 -17.70 -7.29 -22.61
N GLY A 160 -18.95 -7.76 -22.65
CA GLY A 160 -19.25 -9.20 -22.71
C GLY A 160 -20.58 -9.59 -23.37
N SER A 161 -21.50 -8.64 -23.58
CA SER A 161 -22.72 -8.88 -24.33
C SER A 161 -23.02 -7.64 -25.15
N SER A 162 -23.38 -7.84 -26.41
CA SER A 162 -23.83 -6.82 -27.35
C SER A 162 -25.21 -6.25 -26.96
N ILE A 163 -25.31 -5.73 -25.74
CA ILE A 163 -26.40 -4.88 -25.32
C ILE A 163 -25.77 -3.50 -25.14
N GLN A 164 -26.11 -2.60 -26.06
CA GLN A 164 -25.93 -1.17 -25.87
C GLN A 164 -26.63 -0.79 -24.56
N SER A 165 -25.88 -0.70 -23.48
CA SER A 165 -26.32 0.11 -22.35
C SER A 165 -26.24 1.56 -22.81
N SER A 166 -27.41 2.15 -22.97
CA SER A 166 -27.68 3.53 -23.31
C SER A 166 -27.30 4.50 -22.18
N GLY A 167 -26.10 4.37 -21.64
CA GLY A 167 -25.54 5.32 -20.68
C GLY A 167 -24.54 6.20 -21.39
N ASP A 168 -24.70 7.52 -21.30
CA ASP A 168 -23.63 8.43 -21.69
C ASP A 168 -22.35 8.05 -20.94
N PRO A 169 -21.17 8.17 -21.57
CA PRO A 169 -19.91 7.90 -20.89
C PRO A 169 -19.84 8.70 -19.59
N ILE A 170 -19.42 8.05 -18.49
CA ILE A 170 -19.27 8.72 -17.20
C ILE A 170 -18.25 9.85 -17.38
N THR A 171 -18.72 11.09 -17.27
CA THR A 171 -17.93 12.31 -17.45
C THR A 171 -17.31 12.79 -16.15
N GLY A 172 -18.00 12.54 -15.03
CA GLY A 172 -17.70 13.05 -13.70
C GLY A 172 -17.61 14.57 -13.59
N ARG A 173 -17.14 15.01 -12.42
CA ARG A 173 -16.94 16.40 -11.98
C ARG A 173 -15.48 16.83 -12.12
N ILE A 174 -14.53 15.89 -12.15
CA ILE A 174 -13.10 16.16 -12.30
C ILE A 174 -12.56 15.41 -13.54
N PRO A 175 -12.78 15.93 -14.77
CA PRO A 175 -12.43 15.22 -16.00
C PRO A 175 -10.94 14.86 -16.13
N SER A 176 -10.05 15.56 -15.45
CA SER A 176 -8.61 15.27 -15.46
C SER A 176 -8.23 13.93 -14.80
N LEU A 177 -9.09 13.41 -13.92
CA LEU A 177 -8.89 12.09 -13.29
C LEU A 177 -9.08 10.95 -14.27
N LYS A 178 -9.95 11.13 -15.27
CA LYS A 178 -10.23 10.13 -16.28
C LYS A 178 -8.97 9.87 -17.12
N PRO A 179 -8.42 8.64 -17.11
CA PRO A 179 -7.32 8.28 -17.98
C PRO A 179 -7.84 7.96 -19.39
N GLU A 180 -7.03 8.22 -20.42
CA GLU A 180 -7.40 7.91 -21.80
C GLU A 180 -7.37 6.40 -22.10
N ASN A 181 -6.53 5.66 -21.38
CA ASN A 181 -6.34 4.22 -21.49
C ASN A 181 -5.50 3.72 -20.31
N MET A 182 -5.29 2.40 -20.24
CA MET A 182 -4.50 1.77 -19.18
C MET A 182 -3.06 2.30 -19.11
N GLN A 183 -2.44 2.64 -20.24
CA GLN A 183 -1.08 3.19 -20.25
C GLN A 183 -1.03 4.60 -19.67
N ASP A 184 -1.99 5.46 -20.02
CA ASP A 184 -2.13 6.80 -19.44
C ASP A 184 -2.37 6.72 -17.92
N TYR A 185 -3.24 5.81 -17.48
CA TYR A 185 -3.44 5.53 -16.06
C TYR A 185 -2.14 5.13 -15.36
N LEU A 186 -1.40 4.14 -15.90
CA LEU A 186 -0.12 3.71 -15.34
C LEU A 186 0.92 4.84 -15.28
N ASN A 187 0.92 5.74 -16.26
CA ASN A 187 1.79 6.91 -16.26
C ASN A 187 1.39 7.91 -15.17
N LYS A 188 0.09 8.19 -15.03
CA LYS A 188 -0.44 9.10 -14.00
C LYS A 188 -0.15 8.57 -12.59
N ILE A 189 -0.39 7.28 -12.30
CA ILE A 189 -0.06 6.70 -10.99
C ILE A 189 1.46 6.73 -10.74
N GLY A 190 2.28 6.52 -11.77
CA GLY A 190 3.75 6.60 -11.65
C GLY A 190 4.22 7.99 -11.23
N GLN A 191 3.59 9.04 -11.76
CA GLN A 191 3.86 10.43 -11.36
C GLN A 191 3.42 10.72 -9.92
N LEU A 192 2.28 10.16 -9.48
CA LEU A 192 1.71 10.38 -8.14
C LEU A 192 2.45 9.63 -7.03
N THR A 193 2.97 8.44 -7.32
CA THR A 193 3.60 7.55 -6.34
C THR A 193 5.13 7.68 -6.29
N GLY A 194 5.70 8.68 -6.98
CA GLY A 194 7.15 8.87 -7.07
C GLY A 194 7.89 7.79 -7.88
N GLY A 195 7.14 6.91 -8.56
CA GLY A 195 7.63 5.77 -9.35
C GLY A 195 7.45 5.96 -10.86
N GLY A 196 7.71 7.15 -11.38
CA GLY A 196 7.59 7.43 -12.81
C GLY A 196 8.60 6.62 -13.63
N THR A 197 8.16 5.50 -14.22
CA THR A 197 8.80 4.95 -15.42
C THR A 197 8.54 5.91 -16.56
N THR A 198 9.52 6.77 -16.85
CA THR A 198 9.63 7.39 -18.18
C THR A 198 10.44 6.44 -19.06
N GLN A 199 9.84 5.93 -20.14
CA GLN A 199 10.64 5.63 -21.32
C GLN A 199 10.86 6.97 -22.03
N PRO A 200 12.10 7.33 -22.40
CA PRO A 200 12.45 8.71 -22.63
C PRO A 200 11.97 9.19 -23.99
N GLU A 201 11.11 10.20 -23.99
CA GLU A 201 11.30 11.28 -24.93
C GLU A 201 12.63 11.95 -24.54
N ASN A 202 13.66 11.73 -25.35
CA ASN A 202 15.04 12.26 -25.31
C ASN A 202 15.43 13.12 -24.06
N PRO A 203 16.45 12.68 -23.30
CA PRO A 203 16.59 12.93 -21.87
C PRO A 203 17.04 14.35 -21.53
N MET A 204 16.31 14.94 -20.59
CA MET A 204 16.96 15.47 -19.39
C MET A 204 16.53 14.59 -18.22
N THR A 205 17.06 13.36 -18.17
CA THR A 205 16.88 12.41 -17.07
C THR A 205 17.31 13.10 -15.79
N GLN A 206 16.39 13.37 -14.86
CA GLN A 206 16.81 13.69 -13.51
C GLN A 206 17.43 12.41 -12.94
N MET A 207 18.76 12.38 -12.89
CA MET A 207 19.49 11.40 -12.11
C MET A 207 19.08 11.54 -10.64
N PRO A 208 19.08 10.45 -9.86
CA PRO A 208 18.89 10.57 -8.43
C PRO A 208 19.92 11.57 -7.88
N THR A 209 19.47 12.52 -7.07
CA THR A 209 20.35 13.54 -6.48
C THR A 209 20.93 13.09 -5.15
N GLU A 210 20.37 12.03 -4.57
CA GLU A 210 20.73 11.49 -3.26
C GLU A 210 20.86 9.97 -3.32
N TYR A 211 21.60 9.42 -2.36
CA TYR A 211 21.67 7.99 -2.14
C TYR A 211 20.42 7.52 -1.41
N ASN A 212 19.85 6.38 -1.81
CA ASN A 212 18.70 5.80 -1.12
C ASN A 212 18.76 4.27 -1.14
N LEU A 213 18.30 3.62 -0.07
CA LEU A 213 18.11 2.18 -0.01
C LEU A 213 16.66 1.89 0.37
N TYR A 214 15.94 1.20 -0.53
CA TYR A 214 14.55 0.86 -0.29
C TYR A 214 14.44 -0.44 0.50
N ARG A 215 13.29 -0.61 1.17
CA ARG A 215 12.95 -1.90 1.79
C ARG A 215 12.85 -2.98 0.70
N ALA A 216 13.23 -4.20 1.06
CA ALA A 216 13.07 -5.33 0.16
C ALA A 216 11.58 -5.64 -0.04
N PHE A 217 11.16 -5.95 -1.27
CA PHE A 217 9.79 -6.32 -1.58
C PHE A 217 9.72 -7.56 -2.50
N PRO A 218 8.90 -8.57 -2.19
CA PRO A 218 8.08 -8.72 -0.95
C PRO A 218 8.94 -8.92 0.31
N ASN A 219 8.40 -8.64 1.50
CA ASN A 219 9.03 -8.92 2.81
C ASN A 219 7.94 -8.92 3.91
N PRO A 220 7.59 -10.06 4.54
CA PRO A 220 8.22 -11.37 4.44
C PRO A 220 8.19 -11.97 3.03
N PHE A 221 9.17 -12.82 2.71
CA PHE A 221 9.37 -13.35 1.35
C PHE A 221 9.62 -14.87 1.33
N ASN A 222 9.29 -15.52 0.20
CA ASN A 222 9.55 -16.94 -0.05
C ASN A 222 9.69 -17.24 -1.56
N PRO A 223 10.84 -17.76 -2.06
CA PRO A 223 12.18 -17.64 -1.52
C PRO A 223 12.89 -16.38 -2.04
N SER A 224 12.24 -15.56 -2.87
CA SER A 224 12.87 -14.41 -3.55
C SER A 224 12.23 -13.07 -3.20
N THR A 225 13.03 -12.01 -3.22
CA THR A 225 12.64 -10.62 -2.98
C THR A 225 13.50 -9.68 -3.84
N ASN A 226 13.05 -8.46 -4.08
CA ASN A 226 13.80 -7.44 -4.80
C ASN A 226 14.25 -6.33 -3.86
N ILE A 227 15.49 -5.87 -4.04
CA ILE A 227 16.10 -4.77 -3.28
C ILE A 227 16.40 -3.65 -4.28
N ARG A 228 15.85 -2.47 -4.02
CA ARG A 228 16.06 -1.27 -4.84
C ARG A 228 16.99 -0.29 -4.14
N PHE A 229 17.78 0.46 -4.91
CA PHE A 229 18.64 1.51 -4.39
C PHE A 229 19.01 2.54 -5.47
N ASP A 230 19.32 3.76 -5.01
CA ASP A 230 19.62 4.90 -5.87
C ASP A 230 21.07 5.34 -5.69
N LEU A 231 21.74 5.64 -6.80
CA LEU A 231 23.12 6.10 -6.82
C LEU A 231 23.22 7.44 -7.57
N PRO A 232 23.52 8.56 -6.88
CA PRO A 232 23.65 9.86 -7.53
C PRO A 232 24.94 10.02 -8.35
N GLU A 233 25.92 9.15 -8.14
CA GLU A 233 27.16 9.08 -8.90
C GLU A 233 27.53 7.62 -9.20
N ALA A 234 28.46 7.38 -10.11
CA ALA A 234 28.93 6.05 -10.45
C ALA A 234 30.08 5.63 -9.51
N LEU A 235 29.95 4.50 -8.83
CA LEU A 235 30.95 4.01 -7.86
C LEU A 235 30.86 2.50 -7.61
N ASN A 236 31.78 1.99 -6.80
CA ASN A 236 31.73 0.62 -6.30
C ASN A 236 30.68 0.47 -5.20
N VAL A 237 29.80 -0.50 -5.36
CA VAL A 237 28.70 -0.82 -4.45
C VAL A 237 28.85 -2.24 -3.93
N SER A 238 28.61 -2.44 -2.64
CA SER A 238 28.56 -3.75 -1.99
C SER A 238 27.20 -3.93 -1.31
N LEU A 239 26.41 -4.90 -1.77
CA LEU A 239 25.16 -5.32 -1.14
C LEU A 239 25.34 -6.72 -0.55
N LYS A 240 25.32 -6.84 0.76
CA LYS A 240 25.54 -8.10 1.48
C LYS A 240 24.39 -8.41 2.42
N VAL A 241 24.08 -9.70 2.58
CA VAL A 241 23.05 -10.21 3.49
C VAL A 241 23.73 -10.88 4.67
N TYR A 242 23.22 -10.62 5.87
CA TYR A 242 23.77 -11.01 7.17
C TYR A 242 22.71 -11.76 7.98
N ASN A 243 23.15 -12.73 8.78
CA ASN A 243 22.31 -13.36 9.80
C ASN A 243 22.34 -12.56 11.12
N LEU A 244 21.55 -12.99 12.12
CA LEU A 244 21.49 -12.38 13.46
C LEU A 244 22.83 -12.34 14.21
N ARG A 245 23.80 -13.17 13.81
CA ARG A 245 25.16 -13.19 14.40
C ARG A 245 26.12 -12.23 13.68
N GLY A 246 25.63 -11.45 12.72
CA GLY A 246 26.44 -10.55 11.89
C GLY A 246 27.31 -11.26 10.86
N GLN A 247 27.08 -12.55 10.59
CA GLN A 247 27.83 -13.28 9.58
C GLN A 247 27.21 -13.05 8.20
N VAL A 248 28.04 -12.76 7.20
CA VAL A 248 27.61 -12.65 5.80
C VAL A 248 27.15 -14.04 5.32
N VAL A 249 25.89 -14.13 4.91
CA VAL A 249 25.29 -15.35 4.35
C VAL A 249 25.14 -15.28 2.83
N ALA A 250 25.14 -14.08 2.25
CA ALA A 250 25.16 -13.89 0.80
C ALA A 250 25.79 -12.54 0.42
N THR A 251 26.44 -12.49 -0.74
CA THR A 251 26.86 -11.24 -1.39
C THR A 251 26.05 -11.10 -2.67
N VAL A 252 25.17 -10.11 -2.71
CA VAL A 252 24.21 -9.89 -3.81
C VAL A 252 24.85 -9.02 -4.90
N ILE A 253 25.60 -8.00 -4.48
CA ILE A 253 26.39 -7.14 -5.36
C ILE A 253 27.75 -6.91 -4.71
N ASP A 254 28.82 -6.95 -5.49
CA ASP A 254 30.15 -6.48 -5.11
C ASP A 254 30.87 -6.00 -6.37
N GLY A 255 30.76 -4.72 -6.68
CA GLY A 255 31.40 -4.14 -7.86
C GLY A 255 30.86 -2.78 -8.31
N PHE A 256 31.40 -2.31 -9.44
CA PHE A 256 31.07 -1.00 -10.00
C PHE A 256 29.63 -0.94 -10.52
N ARG A 257 28.96 0.19 -10.27
CA ARG A 257 27.62 0.53 -10.78
C ARG A 257 27.59 1.98 -11.24
N ASP A 258 26.91 2.22 -12.35
CA ASP A 258 26.70 3.56 -12.88
C ASP A 258 25.72 4.35 -12.01
N ALA A 259 25.76 5.68 -12.11
CA ALA A 259 24.76 6.54 -11.48
C ALA A 259 23.37 6.20 -12.04
N GLY A 260 22.36 6.13 -11.17
CA GLY A 260 20.99 5.82 -11.55
C GLY A 260 20.23 5.02 -10.51
N TYR A 261 19.02 4.61 -10.90
CA TYR A 261 18.13 3.75 -10.14
C TYR A 261 18.48 2.28 -10.41
N HIS A 262 18.63 1.48 -9.36
CA HIS A 262 19.01 0.07 -9.46
C HIS A 262 18.00 -0.83 -8.74
N GLU A 263 17.76 -2.01 -9.31
CA GLU A 263 16.98 -3.07 -8.69
C GLU A 263 17.74 -4.39 -8.83
N VAL A 264 17.81 -5.17 -7.74
CA VAL A 264 18.43 -6.49 -7.74
C VAL A 264 17.55 -7.52 -7.05
N SER A 265 17.42 -8.69 -7.66
CA SER A 265 16.70 -9.81 -7.06
C SER A 265 17.61 -10.63 -6.14
N PHE A 266 17.13 -10.94 -4.95
CA PHE A 266 17.78 -11.81 -3.98
C PHE A 266 16.96 -13.08 -3.78
N ASN A 267 17.56 -14.23 -4.11
CA ASN A 267 16.99 -15.55 -3.88
C ASN A 267 17.66 -16.22 -2.67
N ALA A 268 16.87 -16.56 -1.67
CA ALA A 268 17.28 -17.16 -0.40
C ALA A 268 16.93 -18.64 -0.28
N GLU A 269 16.75 -19.37 -1.39
CA GLU A 269 16.39 -20.79 -1.41
C GLU A 269 17.33 -21.68 -0.58
N ASN A 270 18.61 -21.31 -0.45
CA ASN A 270 19.59 -22.03 0.36
C ASN A 270 19.67 -21.60 1.84
N LEU A 271 18.86 -20.64 2.27
CA LEU A 271 18.81 -20.15 3.65
C LEU A 271 17.62 -20.75 4.41
N SER A 272 17.73 -20.83 5.75
CA SER A 272 16.62 -21.27 6.61
C SER A 272 15.65 -20.11 6.88
N SER A 273 14.37 -20.39 7.16
CA SER A 273 13.41 -19.38 7.61
C SER A 273 13.97 -18.60 8.81
N GLY A 274 13.71 -17.30 8.85
CA GLY A 274 14.22 -16.44 9.91
C GLY A 274 14.49 -15.00 9.47
N ILE A 275 15.08 -14.24 10.40
CA ILE A 275 15.40 -12.83 10.21
C ILE A 275 16.84 -12.67 9.72
N TYR A 276 16.98 -11.88 8.67
CA TYR A 276 18.25 -11.47 8.07
C TYR A 276 18.29 -9.95 7.95
N PHE A 277 19.48 -9.41 7.69
CA PHE A 277 19.67 -8.00 7.38
C PHE A 277 20.46 -7.87 6.10
N PHE A 278 20.12 -6.93 5.23
CA PHE A 278 20.98 -6.55 4.12
C PHE A 278 21.60 -5.18 4.40
N ARG A 279 22.80 -4.96 3.90
CA ARG A 279 23.49 -3.67 3.96
C ARG A 279 24.00 -3.30 2.58
N LEU A 280 23.70 -2.09 2.15
CA LEU A 280 24.27 -1.45 0.98
C LEU A 280 25.38 -0.50 1.43
N ASP A 281 26.60 -0.76 0.99
CA ASP A 281 27.73 0.15 1.12
C ASP A 281 28.03 0.77 -0.25
N ALA A 282 27.95 2.09 -0.34
CA ALA A 282 28.16 2.88 -1.56
C ALA A 282 28.97 4.15 -1.22
N GLY A 283 30.30 4.06 -1.29
CA GLY A 283 31.19 5.18 -0.99
C GLY A 283 31.13 5.58 0.48
N LYS A 284 30.54 6.75 0.79
CA LYS A 284 30.28 7.18 2.18
C LYS A 284 28.88 6.83 2.67
N PHE A 285 27.99 6.41 1.77
CA PHE A 285 26.65 5.97 2.11
C PHE A 285 26.71 4.51 2.58
N SER A 286 26.07 4.25 3.71
CA SER A 286 25.88 2.90 4.25
C SER A 286 24.50 2.86 4.89
N ASP A 287 23.63 2.03 4.36
CA ASP A 287 22.30 1.81 4.91
C ASP A 287 21.95 0.33 4.96
N GLN A 288 20.99 -0.05 5.81
CA GLN A 288 20.63 -1.44 6.06
C GLN A 288 19.11 -1.64 6.18
N GLY A 289 18.64 -2.78 5.70
CA GLY A 289 17.24 -3.19 5.80
C GLY A 289 17.08 -4.59 6.39
N LYS A 290 15.89 -4.87 6.90
CA LYS A 290 15.50 -6.17 7.47
C LYS A 290 14.90 -7.07 6.38
N LEU A 291 15.16 -8.36 6.47
CA LEU A 291 14.60 -9.42 5.64
C LEU A 291 13.98 -10.49 6.54
N VAL A 292 12.76 -10.91 6.23
CA VAL A 292 12.05 -11.99 6.92
C VAL A 292 11.75 -13.09 5.91
N LEU A 293 12.52 -14.17 5.97
CA LEU A 293 12.33 -15.33 5.09
C LEU A 293 11.34 -16.30 5.71
N LEU A 294 10.30 -16.66 4.96
CA LEU A 294 9.34 -17.70 5.30
C LEU A 294 9.56 -18.92 4.40
N LYS A 295 9.63 -20.11 4.99
CA LYS A 295 9.53 -21.41 4.30
C LYS A 295 8.56 -22.29 5.08
#